data_AF-A0AAW8ALU7-F1
#
_entry.id   AF-A0AAW8ALU7-F1
#
_cell.length_a   1.000
_cell.length_b   1.000
_cell.length_c   1.000
_cell.angle_alpha   90.00
_cell.angle_beta   90.00
_cell.angle_gamma   90.00
#
_symmetry.space_group_name_H-M   'P 1'
#
loop_
_entity.id
_entity.type
_entity.pdbx_description
1 polymer ?
#
loop_
_entity_poly.entity_id
_entity_poly.type
_entity_poly.pdbx_seq_one_letter_code
_entity_poly.pdbx_strand_id
1 'polypeptide(L)'
;LSDGRFLDRPQALFRLRLELNDIVQQSLQLELHASGGRAYHRDQPLGFARRWREAAFIPIVTPSVTQLQGALAGAALATTSS
;
A
#
# COMPACT_ATOMS: atom_id res chain seq x y z
N LEU A 1 -12.98 4.53 13.04
CA LEU A 1 -12.34 5.63 12.30
C LEU A 1 -12.60 6.97 12.98
N SER A 2 -13.79 7.22 13.54
CA SER A 2 -14.19 8.46 14.23
C SER A 2 -13.77 8.55 15.71
N ASP A 3 -13.13 7.53 16.24
CA ASP A 3 -12.80 7.32 17.65
C ASP A 3 -11.46 7.95 18.08
N GLY A 4 -10.87 8.85 17.27
CA GLY A 4 -9.64 9.58 17.61
C GLY A 4 -8.35 8.74 17.68
N ARG A 5 -8.44 7.41 17.67
CA ARG A 5 -7.34 6.45 17.85
C ARG A 5 -6.09 6.70 16.99
N PHE A 6 -6.23 7.31 15.82
CA PHE A 6 -5.12 7.60 14.91
C PHE A 6 -4.41 8.93 15.21
N LEU A 7 -5.04 9.83 15.98
CA LEU A 7 -4.41 11.01 16.55
C LEU A 7 -3.53 10.62 17.74
N ASP A 8 -4.06 9.77 18.62
CA ASP A 8 -3.33 9.31 19.82
C ASP A 8 -2.22 8.31 19.48
N ARG A 9 -2.42 7.50 18.43
CA ARG A 9 -1.50 6.43 18.01
C ARG A 9 -1.30 6.44 16.49
N PRO A 10 -0.56 7.42 15.95
CA PRO A 10 -0.37 7.56 14.50
C PRO A 10 0.29 6.33 13.85
N GLN A 11 1.07 5.55 14.60
CA GLN A 11 1.67 4.30 14.13
C GLN A 11 0.62 3.28 13.67
N ALA A 12 -0.59 3.31 14.23
CA ALA A 12 -1.67 2.44 13.78
C ALA A 12 -2.16 2.81 12.37
N LEU A 13 -2.16 4.10 12.02
CA LEU A 13 -2.51 4.57 10.67
C LEU A 13 -1.43 4.20 9.65
N PHE A 14 -0.16 4.27 10.06
CA PHE A 14 0.97 3.90 9.21
C PHE A 14 0.93 2.40 8.87
N ARG A 15 0.71 1.53 9.86
CA ARG A 15 0.54 0.08 9.63
C ARG A 15 -0.65 -0.21 8.72
N LEU A 16 -1.79 0.42 8.95
CA LEU A 16 -2.97 0.25 8.10
C LEU A 16 -2.68 0.64 6.64
N ARG A 17 -1.95 1.75 6.41
CA ARG A 17 -1.57 2.16 5.05
C ARG A 17 -0.62 1.17 4.37
N LEU A 18 0.32 0.58 5.12
CA LEU A 18 1.21 -0.47 4.61
C LEU A 18 0.41 -1.73 4.26
N GLU A 19 -0.51 -2.17 5.12
CA GLU A 19 -1.39 -3.33 4.86
C GLU A 19 -2.26 -3.12 3.62
N LEU A 20 -2.84 -1.92 3.45
CA LEU A 20 -3.62 -1.58 2.26
C LEU A 20 -2.78 -1.62 0.98
N ASN A 21 -1.54 -1.11 1.04
CA ASN A 21 -0.60 -1.24 -0.08
C ASN A 21 -0.39 -2.71 -0.44
N ASP A 22 -0.12 -3.57 0.54
CA ASP A 22 0.16 -4.98 0.31
C ASP A 22 -1.05 -5.71 -0.29
N ILE A 23 -2.25 -5.43 0.21
CA ILE A 23 -3.50 -5.98 -0.34
C ILE A 23 -3.67 -5.61 -1.81
N VAL A 24 -3.40 -4.35 -2.18
CA VAL A 24 -3.51 -3.93 -3.58
C VAL A 24 -2.49 -4.64 -4.46
N GLN A 25 -1.24 -4.75 -4.02
CA GLN A 25 -0.21 -5.48 -4.78
C GLN A 25 -0.58 -6.95 -4.97
N GLN A 26 -1.03 -7.62 -3.91
CA GLN A 26 -1.46 -9.02 -3.96
C GLN A 26 -2.67 -9.20 -4.89
N SER A 27 -3.65 -8.29 -4.83
CA SER A 27 -4.85 -8.33 -5.67
C SER A 27 -4.50 -8.24 -7.15
N LEU A 28 -3.54 -7.37 -7.52
CA LEU A 28 -3.08 -7.25 -8.90
C LEU A 28 -2.33 -8.49 -9.38
N GLN A 29 -1.51 -9.09 -8.53
CA GLN A 29 -0.83 -10.35 -8.88
C GLN A 29 -1.82 -11.49 -9.10
N LEU A 30 -2.84 -11.59 -8.26
CA LEU A 30 -3.92 -12.56 -8.45
C LEU A 30 -4.67 -12.32 -9.76
N GLU A 31 -5.00 -11.07 -10.09
CA GLU A 31 -5.65 -10.72 -11.34
C GLU A 31 -4.78 -11.07 -12.56
N LEU A 32 -3.48 -10.79 -12.50
CA LEU A 32 -2.50 -11.13 -13.53
C LEU A 32 -2.42 -12.65 -13.73
N HIS A 33 -2.30 -13.42 -12.64
CA HIS A 33 -2.24 -14.87 -12.70
C HIS A 33 -3.53 -15.48 -13.28
N ALA A 34 -4.70 -14.97 -12.88
CA ALA A 34 -5.98 -15.44 -13.40
C ALA A 34 -6.18 -15.09 -14.88
N SER A 35 -5.70 -13.92 -15.30
CA SER A 35 -5.85 -13.43 -16.68
C SER A 35 -4.79 -14.01 -17.64
N GLY A 36 -3.63 -14.40 -17.13
CA GLY A 36 -2.47 -14.83 -17.90
C GLY A 36 -1.98 -13.72 -18.85
N GLY A 37 -1.44 -14.12 -20.00
CA GLY A 37 -0.94 -13.19 -21.02
C GLY A 37 -1.97 -12.18 -21.53
N ARG A 38 -3.27 -12.46 -21.39
CA ARG A 38 -4.34 -11.54 -21.81
C ARG A 38 -4.31 -10.21 -21.04
N ALA A 39 -3.77 -10.20 -19.82
CA ALA A 39 -3.69 -9.00 -18.99
C ALA A 39 -2.82 -7.89 -19.61
N TYR A 40 -1.94 -8.24 -20.56
CA TYR A 40 -1.06 -7.29 -21.24
C TYR A 40 -1.69 -6.61 -22.47
N HIS A 41 -2.87 -7.05 -22.93
CA HIS A 41 -3.53 -6.41 -24.06
C HIS A 41 -4.04 -5.01 -23.68
N ARG A 42 -3.73 -4.02 -24.53
CA ARG A 42 -4.04 -2.60 -24.27
C ARG A 42 -5.46 -2.19 -24.67
N ASP A 43 -6.13 -2.98 -25.50
CA ASP A 43 -7.40 -2.60 -26.15
C ASP A 43 -8.66 -3.05 -25.39
N GLN A 44 -8.52 -3.52 -24.15
CA GLN A 44 -9.68 -3.86 -23.32
C GLN A 44 -10.18 -2.64 -22.54
N PRO A 45 -11.45 -2.21 -22.72
CA PRO A 45 -12.02 -1.15 -21.91
C PRO A 45 -12.00 -1.57 -20.43
N LEU A 46 -11.40 -0.73 -19.58
CA LEU A 46 -11.20 -0.96 -18.13
C LEU A 46 -10.27 -2.16 -17.78
N GLY A 47 -9.27 -2.43 -18.63
CA GLY A 47 -8.32 -3.53 -18.45
C GLY A 47 -7.29 -3.37 -17.32
N PHE A 48 -6.69 -4.51 -16.95
CA PHE A 48 -5.63 -4.67 -15.94
C PHE A 48 -4.50 -3.64 -16.08
N ALA A 49 -4.05 -3.35 -17.32
CA ALA A 49 -2.96 -2.41 -17.58
C ALA A 49 -3.21 -0.98 -17.07
N ARG A 50 -4.48 -0.55 -16.95
CA ARG A 50 -4.81 0.73 -16.29
C ARG A 50 -4.64 0.62 -14.78
N ARG A 51 -5.25 -0.38 -14.15
CA ARG A 51 -5.16 -0.62 -12.69
C ARG A 51 -3.72 -0.81 -12.24
N TRP A 52 -2.91 -1.53 -13.01
CA TRP A 52 -1.50 -1.74 -12.70
C TRP A 52 -0.70 -0.43 -12.69
N ARG A 53 -0.93 0.46 -13.66
CA ARG A 53 -0.31 1.79 -13.69
C ARG A 53 -0.76 2.69 -12.55
N GLU A 54 -2.06 2.70 -12.24
CA GLU A 54 -2.60 3.48 -11.11
C GLU A 54 -2.03 2.97 -9.78
N ALA A 55 -1.96 1.66 -9.59
CA ALA A 55 -1.43 1.05 -8.38
C ALA A 55 0.08 1.21 -8.19
N ALA A 56 0.84 1.41 -9.27
CA ALA A 56 2.26 1.75 -9.19
C ALA A 56 2.51 3.08 -8.43
N PHE A 57 1.49 3.95 -8.32
CA PHE A 57 1.58 5.18 -7.53
C PHE A 57 1.34 4.98 -6.03
N ILE A 58 0.62 3.94 -5.62
CA ILE A 58 0.27 3.70 -4.21
C ILE A 58 1.49 3.66 -3.28
N PRO A 59 2.61 2.97 -3.60
CA PRO A 59 3.76 2.95 -2.70
C PRO A 59 4.53 4.27 -2.62
N ILE A 60 4.35 5.19 -3.57
CA ILE A 60 5.16 6.41 -3.70
C ILE A 60 4.39 7.70 -3.38
N VAL A 61 3.06 7.68 -3.37
CA VAL A 61 2.27 8.84 -2.94
C VAL A 61 2.56 9.15 -1.47
N THR A 62 2.71 10.43 -1.13
CA THR A 62 3.18 10.83 0.20
C THR A 62 2.17 10.51 1.31
N PRO A 63 2.63 10.08 2.50
CA PRO A 63 3.93 9.47 2.77
C PRO A 63 4.14 8.12 2.03
N SER A 64 5.32 7.92 1.46
CA SER A 64 5.67 6.68 0.75
C SER A 64 5.83 5.50 1.71
N VAL A 65 5.80 4.27 1.18
CA VAL A 65 6.00 3.04 1.97
C VAL A 65 7.31 3.07 2.76
N THR A 66 8.41 3.45 2.12
CA THR A 66 9.72 3.57 2.78
C THR A 66 9.71 4.61 3.89
N GLN A 67 9.02 5.75 3.70
CA GLN A 67 8.88 6.78 4.73
C GLN A 67 8.09 6.25 5.94
N LEU A 68 7.01 5.49 5.71
CA LEU A 68 6.20 4.89 6.78
C LEU A 68 6.97 3.82 7.55
N GLN A 69 7.71 2.94 6.86
CA GLN A 69 8.57 1.93 7.49
C GLN A 69 9.66 2.60 8.34
N GLY A 70 10.31 3.64 7.82
CA GLY A 70 11.29 4.42 8.57
C GLY A 70 10.71 5.07 9.83
N ALA A 71 9.51 5.67 9.72
CA ALA A 71 8.82 6.27 10.86
C ALA A 71 8.46 5.24 11.95
N LEU A 72 8.04 4.03 11.56
CA LEU A 72 7.75 2.94 12.49
C LEU A 72 9.01 2.40 13.16
N ALA A 73 10.10 2.24 12.42
CA ALA A 73 11.38 1.81 12.97
C ALA A 73 11.93 2.83 13.99
N GLY A 74 11.88 4.12 13.66
CA GLY A 74 12.29 5.18 14.59
C GLY A 74 11.45 5.20 15.88
N ALA A 75 10.13 5.03 15.78
CA ALA A 75 9.26 4.95 16.96
C ALA A 75 9.56 3.74 17.85
N ALA A 76 9.91 2.59 17.25
CA ALA A 76 10.27 1.39 18.01
C ALA A 76 11.57 1.60 18.80
N LEU A 77 12.59 2.22 18.19
CA LEU A 77 13.86 2.52 18.85
C LEU A 77 13.68 3.45 20.06
N ALA A 78 12.82 4.47 19.93
CA ALA A 78 12.53 5.39 21.03
C ALA A 78 11.86 4.71 22.25
N THR A 79 11.11 3.63 22.03
CA THR A 79 10.41 2.90 23.10
C THR A 79 11.36 2.01 23.90
N THR A 80 12.45 1.52 23.30
CA THR A 80 13.43 0.61 23.93
C THR A 80 14.49 1.36 24.76
N SER A 81 14.64 2.67 24.55
CA SER A 81 15.61 3.52 25.27
C SER A 81 15.03 4.25 26.49
N SER A 82 13.78 3.97 26.87
CA SER A 82 13.10 4.48 28.08
C SER A 82 12.82 3.34 29.05
#